data_AF-A0A3A8KQT9-F1
#
_entry.id   AF-A0A3A8KQT9-F1
#
_cell.length_a   1.000
_cell.length_b   1.000
_cell.length_c   1.000
_cell.angle_alpha   90.00
_cell.angle_beta   90.00
_cell.angle_gamma   90.00
#
_symmetry.space_group_name_H-M   'P 1'
#
loop_
_entity.id
_entity.type
_entity.pdbx_description
1 polymer ?
#
loop_
_entity_poly.entity_id
_entity_poly.type
_entity_poly.pdbx_seq_one_letter_code
_entity_poly.pdbx_strand_id
1 'polypeptide(L)'
;MRWGVMALVLGALSGCDGGDEPVAAADFGEELFQDARLSESTFNRFSCATCHVTTPETPAGRIDSGYSLHNVTARPSWWGGYETHLLDAVNFCYVNFMRGVTKLEPEDPRSRALYEYLSRISPDAQAPALPLTVVKDISDVPRGDTARGEVVYRAACQNCHGATHTGEGRLTELASVLPEVTQDYDRLFPGIPHATVVIEKVRHGQFFGVGGNMPPYSAESLSDADLGALLAYLGL
;
A
#
# COMPACT_ATOMS: atom_id res chain seq x y z
N MET A 1 82.00 15.06 1.02
CA MET A 1 81.01 14.62 2.02
C MET A 1 79.63 14.81 1.43
N ARG A 2 78.86 13.72 1.39
CA ARG A 2 77.51 13.64 0.83
C ARG A 2 76.47 14.22 1.80
N TRP A 3 75.27 14.46 1.26
CA TRP A 3 73.92 14.58 1.88
C TRP A 3 73.32 15.94 1.51
N GLY A 4 72.17 16.08 0.85
CA GLY A 4 71.14 15.12 0.46
C GLY A 4 69.86 15.93 0.32
N VAL A 5 69.42 16.19 -0.91
CA VAL A 5 68.18 16.92 -1.20
C VAL A 5 67.01 15.96 -0.94
N MET A 6 66.19 16.25 0.07
CA MET A 6 64.96 15.49 0.33
C MET A 6 63.79 16.24 -0.32
N ALA A 7 63.44 15.83 -1.53
CA ALA A 7 62.19 16.21 -2.18
C ALA A 7 61.05 15.41 -1.54
N LEU A 8 60.15 16.09 -0.84
CA LEU A 8 58.88 15.53 -0.38
C LEU A 8 57.95 15.45 -1.59
N VAL A 9 57.84 14.24 -2.14
CA VAL A 9 56.83 13.89 -3.15
C VAL A 9 55.48 13.84 -2.45
N LEU A 10 54.60 14.81 -2.75
CA LEU A 10 53.17 14.67 -2.50
C LEU A 10 52.65 13.55 -3.40
N GLY A 11 52.45 12.37 -2.83
CA GLY A 11 51.67 11.31 -3.46
C GLY A 11 50.21 11.73 -3.50
N ALA A 12 49.75 12.18 -4.66
CA ALA A 12 48.33 12.21 -4.98
C ALA A 12 47.84 10.75 -5.01
N LEU A 13 47.18 10.33 -3.93
CA LEU A 13 46.36 9.13 -3.94
C LEU A 13 45.12 9.45 -4.79
N SER A 14 45.27 9.27 -6.10
CA SER A 14 44.15 9.05 -7.01
C SER A 14 43.47 7.76 -6.60
N GLY A 15 42.48 7.87 -5.72
CA GLY A 15 41.55 6.79 -5.41
C GLY A 15 40.77 6.44 -6.67
N CYS A 16 41.16 5.36 -7.32
CA CYS A 16 40.28 4.61 -8.20
C CYS A 16 39.25 3.93 -7.30
N ASP A 17 38.11 4.58 -7.05
CA ASP A 17 36.94 3.88 -6.53
C ASP A 17 35.92 3.82 -7.66
N GLY A 18 35.97 2.72 -8.41
CA GLY A 18 34.89 2.32 -9.32
C GLY A 18 33.73 1.72 -8.54
N GLY A 19 33.28 2.43 -7.50
CA GLY A 19 32.08 2.12 -6.73
C GLY A 19 30.96 3.03 -7.22
N ASP A 20 29.76 2.47 -7.36
CA ASP A 20 28.56 3.18 -7.79
C ASP A 20 28.43 4.55 -7.11
N GLU A 21 28.03 5.57 -7.88
CA GLU A 21 27.79 6.90 -7.29
C GLU A 21 26.81 6.79 -6.10
N PRO A 22 27.00 7.59 -5.04
CA PRO A 22 26.10 7.56 -3.89
C PRO A 22 24.65 7.77 -4.35
N VAL A 23 23.80 6.75 -4.20
CA VAL A 23 22.37 6.85 -4.51
C VAL A 23 21.75 7.92 -3.61
N ALA A 24 21.04 8.89 -4.19
CA ALA A 24 20.37 9.91 -3.39
C ALA A 24 19.32 9.26 -2.48
N ALA A 25 19.20 9.73 -1.24
CA ALA A 25 18.30 9.11 -0.26
C ALA A 25 16.83 9.04 -0.75
N ALA A 26 16.38 10.02 -1.53
CA ALA A 26 15.05 10.03 -2.13
C ALA A 26 14.87 9.00 -3.27
N ASP A 27 15.95 8.64 -3.98
CA ASP A 27 15.90 7.59 -5.01
C ASP A 27 15.83 6.22 -4.33
N PHE A 28 16.64 5.99 -3.30
CA PHE A 28 16.54 4.77 -2.49
C PHE A 28 15.17 4.66 -1.79
N GLY A 29 14.62 5.78 -1.31
CA GLY A 29 13.27 5.81 -0.74
C GLY A 29 12.17 5.41 -1.73
N GLU A 30 12.33 5.79 -3.00
CA GLU A 30 11.41 5.39 -4.07
C GLU A 30 11.52 3.89 -4.37
N GLU A 31 12.73 3.34 -4.40
CA GLU A 31 12.94 1.90 -4.54
C GLU A 31 12.25 1.13 -3.40
N LEU A 32 12.44 1.57 -2.15
CA LEU A 32 11.78 0.97 -0.98
C LEU A 32 10.26 1.07 -1.05
N PHE A 33 9.72 2.19 -1.55
CA PHE A 33 8.28 2.38 -1.74
C PHE A 33 7.67 1.36 -2.71
N GLN A 34 8.44 0.96 -3.73
CA GLN A 34 8.05 0.01 -4.77
C GLN A 34 8.31 -1.45 -4.38
N ASP A 35 9.20 -1.72 -3.42
CA ASP A 35 9.73 -3.05 -3.14
C ASP A 35 9.04 -3.75 -1.94
N ALA A 36 8.40 -4.88 -2.22
CA ALA A 36 7.80 -5.71 -1.17
C ALA A 36 8.84 -6.30 -0.19
N ARG A 37 10.12 -6.33 -0.57
CA ARG A 37 11.23 -6.80 0.28
C ARG A 37 11.67 -5.78 1.33
N LEU A 38 11.07 -4.59 1.37
CA LEU A 38 11.22 -3.68 2.50
C LEU A 38 10.85 -4.39 3.82
N SER A 39 9.83 -5.25 3.78
CA SER A 39 9.52 -6.16 4.89
C SER A 39 10.36 -7.42 4.82
N GLU A 40 10.95 -7.78 5.95
CA GLU A 40 11.74 -9.02 6.11
C GLU A 40 10.86 -10.29 6.10
N SER A 41 9.54 -10.14 6.14
CA SER A 41 8.62 -11.28 6.09
C SER A 41 8.64 -11.94 4.71
N THR A 42 9.02 -13.21 4.65
CA THR A 42 8.98 -14.02 3.41
C THR A 42 7.57 -14.24 2.87
N PHE A 43 6.54 -13.96 3.69
CA PHE A 43 5.13 -14.02 3.32
C PHE A 43 4.60 -12.69 2.78
N ASN A 44 5.36 -11.60 2.85
CA ASN A 44 4.93 -10.33 2.28
C ASN A 44 5.03 -10.35 0.75
N ARG A 45 4.02 -9.76 0.11
CA ARG A 45 4.01 -9.46 -1.33
C ARG A 45 3.55 -8.03 -1.62
N PHE A 46 3.14 -7.28 -0.60
CA PHE A 46 2.72 -5.89 -0.76
C PHE A 46 3.93 -4.97 -0.75
N SER A 47 3.92 -3.95 -1.61
CA SER A 47 4.71 -2.73 -1.43
C SER A 47 3.75 -1.57 -1.17
N CYS A 48 4.29 -0.40 -0.80
CA CYS A 48 3.46 0.78 -0.61
C CYS A 48 2.72 1.14 -1.92
N ALA A 49 3.39 0.97 -3.06
CA ALA A 49 2.83 1.19 -4.40
C ALA A 49 1.65 0.26 -4.76
N THR A 50 1.48 -0.85 -4.04
CA THR A 50 0.32 -1.74 -4.23
C THR A 50 -1.00 -1.03 -3.91
N CYS A 51 -1.00 -0.14 -2.91
CA CYS A 51 -2.21 0.50 -2.39
C CYS A 51 -2.20 2.02 -2.53
N HIS A 52 -1.09 2.61 -2.96
CA HIS A 52 -0.91 4.05 -3.04
C HIS A 52 -0.30 4.45 -4.38
N VAL A 53 -0.91 5.44 -5.02
CA VAL A 53 -0.25 6.21 -6.08
C VAL A 53 0.43 7.44 -5.49
N THR A 54 1.36 8.04 -6.24
CA THR A 54 2.12 9.22 -5.82
C THR A 54 1.82 10.46 -6.67
N THR A 55 0.92 10.32 -7.65
CA THR A 55 0.45 11.41 -8.51
C THR A 55 -0.70 12.18 -7.85
N PRO A 56 -0.89 13.49 -8.13
CA PRO A 56 -1.98 14.28 -7.56
C PRO A 56 -3.36 13.67 -7.81
N GLU A 57 -3.54 13.09 -9.00
CA GLU A 57 -4.76 12.41 -9.42
C GLU A 57 -4.53 10.91 -9.49
N THR A 58 -5.53 10.13 -9.09
CA THR A 58 -5.51 8.67 -9.28
C THR A 58 -5.60 8.35 -10.77
N PRO A 59 -4.68 7.54 -11.33
CA PRO A 59 -4.74 7.12 -12.73
C PRO A 59 -6.08 6.50 -13.11
N ALA A 60 -6.54 6.76 -14.33
CA ALA A 60 -7.77 6.18 -14.84
C ALA A 60 -7.74 4.65 -14.75
N GLY A 61 -8.82 4.06 -14.25
CA GLY A 61 -8.92 2.61 -14.09
C GLY A 61 -8.25 2.05 -12.84
N ARG A 62 -7.80 2.90 -11.90
CA ARG A 62 -7.41 2.47 -10.55
C ARG A 62 -8.42 2.93 -9.52
N ILE A 63 -8.75 2.03 -8.59
CA ILE A 63 -9.46 2.32 -7.35
C ILE A 63 -8.60 1.71 -6.25
N ASP A 64 -7.77 2.53 -5.62
CA ASP A 64 -6.83 2.05 -4.60
C ASP A 64 -7.48 2.12 -3.21
N SER A 65 -7.12 1.20 -2.32
CA SER A 65 -7.59 1.22 -0.94
C SER A 65 -7.05 2.44 -0.17
N GLY A 66 -5.82 2.87 -0.49
CA GLY A 66 -5.18 4.04 0.07
C GLY A 66 -5.30 5.27 -0.82
N TYR A 67 -5.35 6.45 -0.21
CA TYR A 67 -5.26 7.72 -0.95
C TYR A 67 -3.93 7.85 -1.69
N SER A 68 -3.90 8.70 -2.72
CA SER A 68 -2.62 9.21 -3.24
C SER A 68 -1.75 9.75 -2.08
N LEU A 69 -0.44 9.54 -2.18
CA LEU A 69 0.56 10.10 -1.27
C LEU A 69 1.19 11.40 -1.79
N HIS A 70 0.68 11.97 -2.88
CA HIS A 70 1.04 13.32 -3.27
C HIS A 70 0.76 14.30 -2.13
N ASN A 71 1.73 15.16 -1.79
CA ASN A 71 1.68 16.07 -0.62
C ASN A 71 1.46 15.38 0.74
N VAL A 72 1.85 14.12 0.89
CA VAL A 72 1.62 13.39 2.15
C VAL A 72 2.33 14.03 3.35
N THR A 73 3.52 14.64 3.18
CA THR A 73 4.26 15.24 4.31
C THR A 73 3.65 16.56 4.78
N ALA A 74 2.83 17.19 3.94
CA ALA A 74 2.18 18.47 4.21
C ALA A 74 0.80 18.32 4.90
N ARG A 75 0.35 17.08 5.11
CA ARG A 75 -0.93 16.79 5.79
C ARG A 75 -0.74 16.92 7.31
N PRO A 76 -1.73 17.46 8.03
CA PRO A 76 -1.63 17.60 9.48
C PRO A 76 -1.88 16.28 10.24
N SER A 77 -2.44 15.26 9.56
CA SER A 77 -2.74 13.95 10.14
C SER A 77 -2.97 12.89 9.06
N TRP A 78 -2.85 11.62 9.43
CA TRP A 78 -3.07 10.44 8.58
C TRP A 78 -4.11 9.51 9.18
N TRP A 79 -4.54 8.51 8.40
CA TRP A 79 -5.56 7.54 8.80
C TRP A 79 -6.84 8.21 9.33
N GLY A 80 -7.37 9.22 8.65
CA GLY A 80 -8.57 9.92 9.11
C GLY A 80 -8.43 10.71 10.42
N GLY A 81 -7.19 11.04 10.81
CA GLY A 81 -6.92 11.78 12.05
C GLY A 81 -6.45 10.91 13.22
N TYR A 82 -6.38 9.58 13.06
CA TYR A 82 -5.89 8.68 14.10
C TYR A 82 -4.38 8.76 14.33
N GLU A 83 -3.62 9.31 13.38
CA GLU A 83 -2.18 9.45 13.48
C GLU A 83 -1.71 10.87 13.12
N THR A 84 -0.78 11.41 13.90
CA THR A 84 -0.21 12.77 13.75
C THR A 84 1.29 12.76 13.52
N HIS A 85 1.93 11.59 13.54
CA HIS A 85 3.32 11.38 13.18
C HIS A 85 3.42 10.53 11.91
N LEU A 86 4.02 11.08 10.85
CA LEU A 86 4.11 10.40 9.55
C LEU A 86 4.81 9.04 9.65
N LEU A 87 5.87 8.93 10.43
CA LEU A 87 6.59 7.66 10.60
C LEU A 87 5.70 6.59 11.26
N ASP A 88 4.87 6.97 12.24
CA ASP A 88 3.91 6.04 12.85
C ASP A 88 2.82 5.63 11.84
N ALA A 89 2.39 6.55 10.97
CA ALA A 89 1.44 6.23 9.90
C ALA A 89 2.02 5.24 8.88
N VAL A 90 3.30 5.41 8.52
CA VAL A 90 4.06 4.47 7.69
C VAL A 90 4.22 3.13 8.40
N ASN A 91 4.58 3.13 9.67
CA ASN A 91 4.76 1.93 10.48
C ASN A 91 3.46 1.14 10.65
N PHE A 92 2.32 1.82 10.73
CA PHE A 92 1.03 1.15 10.74
C PHE A 92 0.85 0.30 9.47
N CYS A 93 1.16 0.86 8.29
CA CYS A 93 1.12 0.11 7.04
C CYS A 93 2.13 -1.04 7.01
N TYR A 94 3.38 -0.72 7.33
CA TYR A 94 4.50 -1.65 7.29
C TYR A 94 4.25 -2.88 8.18
N VAL A 95 3.79 -2.69 9.42
CA VAL A 95 3.54 -3.79 10.36
C VAL A 95 2.27 -4.55 9.97
N ASN A 96 1.16 -3.86 9.72
CA ASN A 96 -0.12 -4.54 9.55
C ASN A 96 -0.24 -5.20 8.18
N PHE A 97 0.07 -4.48 7.10
CA PHE A 97 -0.18 -4.97 5.74
C PHE A 97 1.06 -5.63 5.14
N MET A 98 2.24 -5.02 5.33
CA MET A 98 3.49 -5.58 4.83
C MET A 98 4.10 -6.63 5.76
N ARG A 99 3.46 -6.96 6.90
CA ARG A 99 3.92 -7.98 7.86
C ARG A 99 5.29 -7.70 8.45
N GLY A 100 5.65 -6.43 8.59
CA GLY A 100 6.86 -6.00 9.25
C GLY A 100 6.91 -6.47 10.71
N VAL A 101 7.99 -7.14 11.09
CA VAL A 101 8.15 -7.72 12.44
C VAL A 101 8.57 -6.70 13.50
N THR A 102 9.27 -5.65 13.09
CA THR A 102 9.75 -4.57 13.96
C THR A 102 9.57 -3.25 13.24
N LYS A 103 8.97 -2.26 13.93
CA LYS A 103 8.77 -0.93 13.36
C LYS A 103 10.08 -0.35 12.82
N LEU A 104 9.96 0.44 11.76
CA LEU A 104 11.02 1.29 11.27
C LEU A 104 11.28 2.40 12.30
N GLU A 105 12.51 2.48 12.80
CA GLU A 105 12.92 3.46 13.80
C GLU A 105 13.37 4.77 13.13
N PRO A 106 13.30 5.94 13.79
CA PRO A 106 13.70 7.22 13.20
C PRO A 106 15.14 7.26 12.69
N GLU A 107 16.05 6.55 13.36
CA GLU A 107 17.48 6.47 13.01
C GLU A 107 17.78 5.44 11.92
N ASP A 108 16.80 4.62 11.52
CA ASP A 108 16.96 3.65 10.44
C ASP A 108 17.18 4.39 9.10
N PRO A 109 18.26 4.11 8.35
CA PRO A 109 18.47 4.68 7.03
C PRO A 109 17.28 4.51 6.07
N ARG A 110 16.51 3.42 6.20
CA ARG A 110 15.28 3.17 5.42
C ARG A 110 14.19 4.18 5.75
N SER A 111 13.98 4.48 7.04
CA SER A 111 13.01 5.50 7.49
C SER A 111 13.34 6.85 6.90
N ARG A 112 14.62 7.24 6.97
CA ARG A 112 15.08 8.50 6.40
C ARG A 112 14.88 8.53 4.88
N ALA A 113 15.32 7.50 4.17
CA ALA A 113 15.16 7.43 2.71
C ALA A 113 13.69 7.53 2.28
N LEU A 114 12.80 6.78 2.94
CA LEU A 114 11.35 6.88 2.71
C LEU A 114 10.84 8.31 2.96
N TYR A 115 11.23 8.95 4.06
CA TYR A 115 10.84 10.33 4.32
C TYR A 115 11.31 11.30 3.23
N GLU A 116 12.57 11.18 2.78
CA GLU A 116 13.11 12.02 1.70
C GLU A 116 12.34 11.82 0.39
N TYR A 117 11.92 10.59 0.07
CA TYR A 117 11.04 10.33 -1.07
C TYR A 117 9.65 10.96 -0.90
N LEU A 118 9.01 10.74 0.26
CA LEU A 118 7.69 11.30 0.55
C LEU A 118 7.71 12.84 0.53
N SER A 119 8.80 13.45 0.99
CA SER A 119 9.06 14.88 0.91
C SER A 119 9.19 15.35 -0.55
N ARG A 120 9.92 14.61 -1.38
CA ARG A 120 10.05 14.89 -2.82
C ARG A 120 8.72 14.91 -3.56
N ILE A 121 7.79 14.00 -3.22
CA ILE A 121 6.43 13.96 -3.81
C ILE A 121 5.44 14.89 -3.09
N SER A 122 5.93 15.77 -2.22
CA SER A 122 5.13 16.75 -1.47
C SER A 122 5.60 18.18 -1.74
N PRO A 123 5.42 18.70 -2.97
CA PRO A 123 5.86 20.04 -3.33
C PRO A 123 5.14 21.16 -2.56
N ASP A 124 3.91 20.93 -2.11
CA ASP A 124 3.13 21.96 -1.43
C ASP A 124 3.45 22.00 0.06
N ALA A 125 3.53 23.22 0.62
CA ALA A 125 3.80 23.41 2.04
C ALA A 125 2.63 22.98 2.94
N GLN A 126 1.42 22.86 2.40
CA GLN A 126 0.21 22.50 3.14
C GLN A 126 -0.68 21.60 2.27
N ALA A 127 -1.30 20.60 2.90
CA ALA A 127 -2.33 19.77 2.29
C ALA A 127 -3.44 19.47 3.30
N PRO A 128 -4.70 19.29 2.84
CA PRO A 128 -5.79 18.97 3.75
C PRO A 128 -5.60 17.60 4.40
N ALA A 129 -6.11 17.45 5.63
CA ALA A 129 -6.37 16.12 6.18
C ALA A 129 -7.38 15.39 5.29
N LEU A 130 -7.18 14.09 5.08
CA LEU A 130 -8.10 13.26 4.31
C LEU A 130 -8.95 12.41 5.25
N PRO A 131 -10.29 12.35 5.05
CA PRO A 131 -11.17 11.54 5.88
C PRO A 131 -10.93 10.05 5.62
N LEU A 132 -11.19 9.22 6.62
CA LEU A 132 -11.18 7.77 6.49
C LEU A 132 -12.41 7.20 7.19
N THR A 133 -13.51 7.09 6.46
CA THR A 133 -14.76 6.55 7.02
C THR A 133 -14.71 5.03 7.01
N VAL A 134 -14.45 4.45 8.18
CA VAL A 134 -14.55 3.01 8.42
C VAL A 134 -15.99 2.69 8.82
N VAL A 135 -16.73 1.99 7.94
CA VAL A 135 -18.11 1.55 8.18
C VAL A 135 -18.09 0.46 9.26
N LYS A 136 -18.44 0.80 10.50
CA LYS A 136 -18.41 -0.16 11.62
C LYS A 136 -19.51 -1.21 11.50
N ASP A 137 -20.74 -0.75 11.32
CA ASP A 137 -21.91 -1.61 11.20
C ASP A 137 -22.21 -1.85 9.73
N ILE A 138 -21.93 -3.07 9.28
CA ILE A 138 -22.14 -3.45 7.89
C ILE A 138 -23.63 -3.70 7.65
N SER A 139 -24.12 -3.13 6.56
CA SER A 139 -25.46 -3.38 6.01
C SER A 139 -25.34 -3.81 4.55
N ASP A 140 -26.39 -4.46 4.05
CA ASP A 140 -26.44 -4.79 2.64
C ASP A 140 -26.53 -3.52 1.79
N VAL A 141 -25.93 -3.56 0.60
CA VAL A 141 -25.93 -2.44 -0.34
C VAL A 141 -26.77 -2.79 -1.58
N PRO A 142 -27.53 -1.85 -2.15
CA PRO A 142 -28.32 -2.12 -3.36
C PRO A 142 -27.44 -2.66 -4.49
N ARG A 143 -27.88 -3.73 -5.15
CA ARG A 143 -27.16 -4.28 -6.30
C ARG A 143 -27.18 -3.32 -7.48
N GLY A 144 -26.01 -3.19 -8.09
CA GLY A 144 -25.78 -2.30 -9.22
C GLY A 144 -25.72 -3.04 -10.56
N ASP A 145 -25.20 -2.35 -11.57
CA ASP A 145 -24.96 -2.87 -12.91
C ASP A 145 -23.73 -3.80 -12.94
N THR A 146 -23.87 -4.97 -13.59
CA THR A 146 -22.80 -5.98 -13.65
C THR A 146 -21.61 -5.53 -14.50
N ALA A 147 -21.83 -4.76 -15.58
CA ALA A 147 -20.74 -4.22 -16.39
C ALA A 147 -19.93 -3.17 -15.62
N ARG A 148 -20.60 -2.34 -14.80
CA ARG A 148 -19.91 -1.48 -13.83
C ARG A 148 -19.14 -2.31 -12.81
N GLY A 149 -19.72 -3.38 -12.30
CA GLY A 149 -19.06 -4.28 -11.35
C GLY A 149 -17.77 -4.90 -11.88
N GLU A 150 -17.76 -5.29 -13.16
CA GLU A 150 -16.54 -5.75 -13.83
C GLU A 150 -15.46 -4.67 -13.86
N VAL A 151 -15.82 -3.42 -14.21
CA VAL A 151 -14.89 -2.29 -14.19
C VAL A 151 -14.31 -2.07 -12.79
N VAL A 152 -15.16 -2.14 -11.75
CA VAL A 152 -14.74 -2.02 -10.35
C VAL A 152 -13.79 -3.15 -9.96
N TYR A 153 -14.10 -4.40 -10.33
CA TYR A 153 -13.23 -5.54 -10.06
C TYR A 153 -11.83 -5.33 -10.65
N ARG A 154 -11.74 -4.95 -11.93
CA ARG A 154 -10.46 -4.70 -12.59
C ARG A 154 -9.68 -3.56 -11.92
N ALA A 155 -10.38 -2.52 -11.47
CA ALA A 155 -9.76 -1.33 -10.89
C ALA A 155 -9.32 -1.48 -9.42
N ALA A 156 -10.06 -2.26 -8.62
CA ALA A 156 -9.86 -2.36 -7.17
C ALA A 156 -9.37 -3.74 -6.69
N CYS A 157 -9.74 -4.82 -7.39
CA CYS A 157 -9.61 -6.18 -6.87
C CYS A 157 -8.54 -6.98 -7.62
N GLN A 158 -8.49 -6.85 -8.94
CA GLN A 158 -7.71 -7.72 -9.83
C GLN A 158 -6.20 -7.68 -9.55
N ASN A 159 -5.64 -6.52 -9.20
CA ASN A 159 -4.20 -6.42 -8.91
C ASN A 159 -3.77 -7.28 -7.72
N CYS A 160 -4.69 -7.59 -6.80
CA CYS A 160 -4.43 -8.44 -5.65
C CYS A 160 -4.94 -9.87 -5.87
N HIS A 161 -6.18 -10.00 -6.37
CA HIS A 161 -6.91 -11.26 -6.47
C HIS A 161 -6.72 -12.00 -7.80
N GLY A 162 -6.11 -11.37 -8.81
CA GLY A 162 -5.93 -11.93 -10.15
C GLY A 162 -7.20 -11.82 -11.00
N ALA A 163 -7.23 -12.52 -12.13
CA ALA A 163 -8.41 -12.64 -12.98
C ALA A 163 -9.57 -13.31 -12.21
N THR A 164 -10.80 -12.85 -12.44
CA THR A 164 -12.01 -13.42 -11.84
C THR A 164 -12.12 -14.90 -12.19
N HIS A 165 -12.65 -15.72 -11.28
CA HIS A 165 -12.78 -17.17 -11.38
C HIS A 165 -11.50 -18.01 -11.33
N THR A 166 -10.37 -17.48 -11.81
CA THR A 166 -9.13 -18.26 -11.94
C THR A 166 -8.05 -17.84 -10.96
N GLY A 167 -8.05 -16.58 -10.54
CA GLY A 167 -6.98 -15.97 -9.75
C GLY A 167 -5.67 -15.84 -10.52
N GLU A 168 -5.69 -15.98 -11.85
CA GLU A 168 -4.51 -15.83 -12.68
C GLU A 168 -3.91 -14.43 -12.53
N GLY A 169 -2.61 -14.35 -12.25
CA GLY A 169 -1.94 -13.07 -12.00
C GLY A 169 -2.16 -12.48 -10.60
N ARG A 170 -2.75 -13.24 -9.66
CA ARG A 170 -2.87 -12.79 -8.26
C ARG A 170 -1.52 -12.46 -7.62
N LEU A 171 -1.52 -11.46 -6.75
CA LEU A 171 -0.32 -10.95 -6.07
C LEU A 171 0.37 -12.01 -5.20
N THR A 172 -0.42 -12.92 -4.64
CA THR A 172 0.06 -13.98 -3.76
C THR A 172 -0.89 -15.18 -3.81
N GLU A 173 -0.37 -16.38 -3.55
CA GLU A 173 -1.19 -17.58 -3.45
C GLU A 173 -2.20 -17.54 -2.30
N LEU A 174 -1.96 -16.66 -1.33
CA LEU A 174 -2.87 -16.40 -0.21
C LEU A 174 -4.06 -15.50 -0.58
N ALA A 175 -4.02 -14.82 -1.73
CA ALA A 175 -5.13 -14.03 -2.21
C ALA A 175 -6.22 -14.98 -2.71
N SER A 176 -7.41 -14.83 -2.15
CA SER A 176 -8.57 -15.66 -2.48
C SER A 176 -8.95 -15.52 -3.95
N VAL A 177 -9.35 -16.63 -4.57
CA VAL A 177 -9.96 -16.62 -5.90
C VAL A 177 -11.42 -16.19 -5.76
N LEU A 178 -11.82 -15.18 -6.52
CA LEU A 178 -13.13 -14.54 -6.41
C LEU A 178 -13.99 -14.85 -7.65
N PRO A 179 -15.27 -15.25 -7.47
CA PRO A 179 -15.99 -15.42 -6.21
C PRO A 179 -15.83 -16.79 -5.53
N GLU A 180 -15.01 -17.72 -6.02
CA GLU A 180 -14.94 -19.13 -5.58
C GLU A 180 -14.78 -19.32 -4.08
N VAL A 181 -14.09 -18.40 -3.41
CA VAL A 181 -13.94 -18.39 -1.94
C VAL A 181 -15.28 -18.40 -1.19
N THR A 182 -16.37 -17.92 -1.79
CA THR A 182 -17.70 -17.89 -1.16
C THR A 182 -18.32 -19.28 -1.04
N GLN A 183 -17.84 -20.28 -1.79
CA GLN A 183 -18.34 -21.66 -1.70
C GLN A 183 -18.13 -22.27 -0.31
N ASP A 184 -17.14 -21.78 0.44
CA ASP A 184 -16.88 -22.18 1.82
C ASP A 184 -17.74 -21.43 2.85
N TYR A 185 -18.44 -20.36 2.46
CA TYR A 185 -19.06 -19.44 3.43
C TYR A 185 -20.23 -20.05 4.17
N ASP A 186 -21.00 -20.97 3.57
CA ASP A 186 -22.07 -21.67 4.29
C ASP A 186 -21.52 -22.47 5.48
N ARG A 187 -20.29 -22.98 5.36
CA ARG A 187 -19.60 -23.72 6.43
C ARG A 187 -18.91 -22.79 7.42
N LEU A 188 -18.24 -21.75 6.93
CA LEU A 188 -17.44 -20.83 7.76
C LEU A 188 -18.30 -19.80 8.50
N PHE A 189 -19.40 -19.37 7.89
CA PHE A 189 -20.29 -18.31 8.34
C PHE A 189 -21.75 -18.75 8.23
N PRO A 190 -22.16 -19.83 8.93
CA PRO A 190 -23.47 -20.42 8.75
C PRO A 190 -24.59 -19.42 9.06
N GLY A 191 -25.52 -19.25 8.12
CA GLY A 191 -26.67 -18.36 8.24
C GLY A 191 -26.39 -16.89 7.91
N ILE A 192 -25.17 -16.54 7.51
CA ILE A 192 -24.83 -15.18 7.07
C ILE A 192 -24.85 -15.14 5.53
N PRO A 193 -25.57 -14.18 4.91
CA PRO A 193 -25.55 -14.01 3.45
C PRO A 193 -24.12 -13.79 2.95
N HIS A 194 -23.75 -14.47 1.85
CA HIS A 194 -22.38 -14.40 1.31
C HIS A 194 -21.97 -12.96 0.98
N ALA A 195 -22.89 -12.17 0.44
CA ALA A 195 -22.66 -10.77 0.16
C ALA A 195 -22.31 -9.95 1.41
N THR A 196 -22.97 -10.20 2.53
CA THR A 196 -22.65 -9.53 3.80
C THR A 196 -21.22 -9.82 4.22
N VAL A 197 -20.78 -11.07 4.11
CA VAL A 197 -19.39 -11.47 4.40
C VAL A 197 -18.41 -10.75 3.47
N VAL A 198 -18.73 -10.62 2.17
CA VAL A 198 -17.88 -9.89 1.21
C VAL A 198 -17.84 -8.40 1.52
N ILE A 199 -18.97 -7.76 1.82
CA ILE A 199 -19.03 -6.34 2.21
C ILE A 199 -18.17 -6.12 3.45
N GLU A 200 -18.27 -6.99 4.46
CA GLU A 200 -17.48 -6.90 5.68
C GLU A 200 -15.98 -7.01 5.38
N LYS A 201 -15.56 -8.01 4.59
CA LYS A 201 -14.15 -8.15 4.17
C LYS A 201 -13.62 -6.92 3.44
N VAL A 202 -14.41 -6.34 2.53
CA VAL A 202 -14.02 -5.15 1.75
C VAL A 202 -13.93 -3.90 2.64
N ARG A 203 -14.93 -3.67 3.49
CA ARG A 203 -15.01 -2.46 4.34
C ARG A 203 -14.04 -2.48 5.52
N HIS A 204 -13.80 -3.66 6.08
CA HIS A 204 -13.01 -3.81 7.30
C HIS A 204 -11.56 -4.19 7.03
N GLY A 205 -11.28 -4.95 5.97
CA GLY A 205 -9.95 -5.48 5.72
C GLY A 205 -9.34 -6.11 6.98
N GLN A 206 -8.07 -5.79 7.25
CA GLN A 206 -7.38 -6.23 8.46
C GLN A 206 -7.81 -5.49 9.75
N PHE A 207 -8.46 -4.32 9.68
CA PHE A 207 -8.71 -3.49 10.87
C PHE A 207 -9.53 -4.21 11.95
N PHE A 208 -10.42 -5.11 11.54
CA PHE A 208 -11.24 -5.95 12.43
C PHE A 208 -10.87 -7.44 12.32
N GLY A 209 -9.76 -7.78 11.65
CA GLY A 209 -9.31 -9.16 11.45
C GLY A 209 -10.17 -10.00 10.49
N VAL A 210 -11.11 -9.40 9.75
CA VAL A 210 -12.08 -10.13 8.91
C VAL A 210 -11.56 -10.38 7.48
N GLY A 211 -10.79 -9.44 6.93
CA GLY A 211 -10.24 -9.49 5.57
C GLY A 211 -8.87 -10.15 5.43
N GLY A 212 -8.35 -10.79 6.48
CA GLY A 212 -6.97 -11.27 6.49
C GLY A 212 -5.99 -10.10 6.40
N ASN A 213 -5.09 -10.13 5.40
CA ASN A 213 -4.15 -9.03 5.12
C ASN A 213 -4.66 -8.02 4.09
N MET A 214 -5.91 -8.14 3.65
CA MET A 214 -6.50 -7.17 2.73
C MET A 214 -6.62 -5.79 3.40
N PRO A 215 -6.19 -4.70 2.75
CA PRO A 215 -6.45 -3.36 3.25
C PRO A 215 -7.94 -3.02 3.19
N PRO A 216 -8.48 -2.21 4.13
CA PRO A 216 -9.87 -1.77 4.06
C PRO A 216 -10.08 -0.81 2.89
N TYR A 217 -11.23 -0.92 2.23
CA TYR A 217 -11.76 0.11 1.34
C TYR A 217 -12.76 0.98 2.10
N SER A 218 -12.35 2.20 2.42
CA SER A 218 -13.22 3.18 3.07
C SER A 218 -14.36 3.61 2.15
N ALA A 219 -15.35 4.30 2.72
CA ALA A 219 -16.46 4.85 1.93
C ALA A 219 -15.99 5.86 0.87
N GLU A 220 -14.85 6.52 1.11
CA GLU A 220 -14.22 7.45 0.16
C GLU A 220 -13.46 6.75 -0.95
N SER A 221 -12.81 5.61 -0.66
CA SER A 221 -12.08 4.84 -1.68
C SER A 221 -13.00 4.01 -2.56
N LEU A 222 -14.07 3.42 -2.00
CA LEU A 222 -15.05 2.63 -2.76
C LEU A 222 -16.46 2.99 -2.31
N SER A 223 -17.27 3.54 -3.21
CA SER A 223 -18.66 3.89 -2.90
C SER A 223 -19.55 2.65 -2.70
N ASP A 224 -20.66 2.78 -1.98
CA ASP A 224 -21.64 1.69 -1.84
C ASP A 224 -22.27 1.28 -3.18
N ALA A 225 -22.43 2.23 -4.10
CA ALA A 225 -22.92 1.94 -5.45
C ALA A 225 -21.94 1.06 -6.24
N ASP A 226 -20.64 1.35 -6.15
CA ASP A 226 -19.59 0.53 -6.78
C ASP A 226 -19.43 -0.82 -6.10
N LEU A 227 -19.56 -0.87 -4.77
CA LEU A 227 -19.57 -2.13 -4.03
C LEU A 227 -20.79 -2.98 -4.43
N GLY A 228 -21.98 -2.39 -4.55
CA GLY A 228 -23.19 -3.08 -5.00
C GLY A 228 -23.09 -3.59 -6.44
N ALA A 229 -22.43 -2.84 -7.34
CA ALA A 229 -22.12 -3.28 -8.69
C ALA A 229 -21.12 -4.45 -8.69
N LEU A 230 -20.05 -4.35 -7.89
CA LEU A 230 -19.05 -5.42 -7.71
C LEU A 230 -19.70 -6.72 -7.22
N LEU A 231 -20.59 -6.65 -6.23
CA LEU A 231 -21.31 -7.81 -5.71
C LEU A 231 -22.17 -8.45 -6.81
N ALA A 232 -22.90 -7.63 -7.58
CA ALA A 232 -23.70 -8.12 -8.70
C ALA A 232 -22.83 -8.84 -9.76
N TYR A 233 -21.66 -8.30 -10.08
CA TYR A 233 -20.70 -8.92 -11.00
C TYR A 233 -20.17 -10.26 -10.48
N LEU A 234 -19.95 -10.37 -9.16
CA LEU A 234 -19.54 -11.61 -8.50
C LEU A 234 -20.69 -12.61 -8.29
N GLY A 235 -21.92 -12.28 -8.71
CA GLY A 235 -23.10 -13.13 -8.57
C GLY A 235 -23.67 -13.17 -7.14
N LEU A 236 -23.45 -12.11 -6.35
CA LEU A 236 -23.84 -11.97 -4.95
C LEU A 236 -24.95 -10.93 -4.75
#